data_AF-A0A5T1RR71-F1
#
_entry.id   AF-A0A5T1RR71-F1
#
_cell.length_a   1.000
_cell.length_b   1.000
_cell.length_c   1.000
_cell.angle_alpha   90.00
_cell.angle_beta   90.00
_cell.angle_gamma   90.00
#
_symmetry.space_group_name_H-M   'P 1'
#
loop_
_entity.id
_entity.type
_entity.pdbx_description
1 polymer ?
#
loop_
_entity_poly.entity_id
_entity_poly.type
_entity_poly.pdbx_seq_one_letter_code
_entity_poly.pdbx_strand_id
1 'polypeptide(L)'
;MFIKTYWTREDERLSYFFTNENYMIRSLLNSSHLTIQANINKNIILVSYHSLKDPFNTAKDKQTLFLAYKELGYDATLHLIKDESEIDGRFIKDLNHGMRIADKALFRKELPLMLEKLQKRKSLMQENSISYPCGNKVFTFKDVGDKFELTIKD
;
A
#
# COMPACT_ATOMS: atom_id res chain seq x y z
N MET A 1 7.50 16.20 7.86
CA MET A 1 8.57 15.53 8.63
C MET A 1 9.64 15.10 7.64
N PHE A 2 10.76 15.83 7.54
CA PHE A 2 11.90 15.40 6.73
C PHE A 2 12.71 14.42 7.57
N ILE A 3 12.62 13.13 7.26
CA ILE A 3 13.41 12.11 7.93
C ILE A 3 14.83 12.25 7.40
N LYS A 4 15.80 12.61 8.25
CA LYS A 4 17.23 12.53 7.89
C LYS A 4 17.56 11.06 7.69
N THR A 5 17.70 10.65 6.45
CA THR A 5 18.15 9.32 6.07
C THR A 5 19.63 9.36 5.73
N TYR A 6 20.38 8.33 6.09
CA TYR A 6 21.77 8.15 5.65
C TYR A 6 21.87 7.60 4.21
N TRP A 7 20.74 7.14 3.64
CA TRP A 7 20.68 6.69 2.24
C TRP A 7 20.98 7.82 1.25
N THR A 8 21.87 7.57 0.29
CA THR A 8 22.27 8.51 -0.78
C THR A 8 22.27 7.85 -2.16
N ARG A 9 22.08 8.64 -3.23
CA ARG A 9 22.27 8.18 -4.63
C ARG A 9 23.46 8.85 -5.33
N GLU A 10 24.35 9.48 -4.57
CA GLU A 10 25.45 10.28 -5.12
C GLU A 10 26.63 9.44 -5.59
N ASP A 11 27.05 8.43 -4.81
CA ASP A 11 28.18 7.56 -5.14
C ASP A 11 27.89 6.12 -4.69
N GLU A 12 27.98 5.19 -5.64
CA GLU A 12 27.74 3.75 -5.45
C GLU A 12 28.74 3.05 -4.52
N ARG A 13 29.91 3.67 -4.28
CA ARG A 13 30.95 3.13 -3.39
C ARG A 13 30.64 3.35 -1.91
N LEU A 14 29.65 4.19 -1.60
CA LEU A 14 29.26 4.50 -0.22
C LEU A 14 28.45 3.36 0.38
N SER A 15 28.71 3.05 1.66
CA SER A 15 28.02 1.98 2.40
C SER A 15 26.50 2.15 2.50
N TYR A 16 26.00 3.38 2.33
CA TYR A 16 24.58 3.71 2.35
C TYR A 16 24.06 4.12 0.97
N PHE A 17 24.72 3.68 -0.11
CA PHE A 17 24.18 3.91 -1.43
C PHE A 17 22.83 3.20 -1.61
N PHE A 18 21.85 3.97 -2.08
CA PHE A 18 20.50 3.50 -2.30
C PHE A 18 20.40 2.90 -3.69
N THR A 19 20.65 1.59 -3.76
CA THR A 19 20.72 0.84 -5.01
C THR A 19 19.37 0.80 -5.74
N ASN A 20 19.40 0.39 -7.00
CA ASN A 20 18.18 0.22 -7.80
C ASN A 20 17.26 -0.84 -7.20
N GLU A 21 17.81 -1.91 -6.62
CA GLU A 21 17.05 -2.97 -5.96
C GLU A 21 16.29 -2.43 -4.75
N ASN A 22 16.94 -1.57 -3.95
CA ASN A 22 16.32 -0.88 -2.82
C ASN A 22 15.24 0.11 -3.27
N TYR A 23 15.39 0.75 -4.44
CA TYR A 23 14.34 1.57 -5.04
C TYR A 23 13.16 0.72 -5.51
N MET A 24 13.43 -0.37 -6.25
CA MET A 24 12.41 -1.23 -6.83
C MET A 24 11.49 -1.82 -5.77
N ILE A 25 12.02 -2.34 -4.66
CA ILE A 25 11.22 -2.93 -3.58
C ILE A 25 10.30 -1.91 -2.89
N ARG A 26 10.62 -0.62 -2.98
CA ARG A 26 9.81 0.48 -2.43
C ARG A 26 8.86 1.12 -3.45
N SER A 27 8.96 0.74 -4.72
CA SER A 27 8.14 1.32 -5.78
C SER A 27 6.72 0.75 -5.73
N LEU A 28 5.78 1.60 -5.31
CA LEU A 28 4.37 1.27 -5.14
C LEU A 28 3.69 0.82 -6.45
N LEU A 29 4.10 1.41 -7.57
CA LEU A 29 3.54 1.16 -8.91
C LEU A 29 4.40 0.19 -9.74
N ASN A 30 5.22 -0.65 -9.09
CA ASN A 30 5.95 -1.70 -9.78
C ASN A 30 4.98 -2.80 -10.26
N SER A 31 4.76 -2.88 -11.58
CA SER A 31 3.81 -3.81 -12.19
C SER A 31 4.14 -5.28 -11.93
N SER A 32 5.42 -5.65 -11.87
CA SER A 32 5.85 -7.01 -11.52
C SER A 32 5.42 -7.35 -10.08
N HIS A 33 5.65 -6.44 -9.14
CA HIS A 33 5.26 -6.66 -7.73
C HIS A 33 3.75 -6.78 -7.57
N LEU A 34 2.98 -5.91 -8.23
CA LEU A 34 1.52 -5.96 -8.20
C LEU A 34 0.99 -7.27 -8.79
N THR A 35 1.61 -7.76 -9.86
CA THR A 35 1.27 -9.04 -10.49
C THR A 35 1.57 -10.23 -9.57
N ILE A 36 2.73 -10.24 -8.91
CA ILE A 36 3.10 -11.27 -7.92
C ILE A 36 2.06 -11.32 -6.79
N GLN A 37 1.72 -10.16 -6.21
CA GLN A 37 0.70 -10.07 -5.16
C GLN A 37 -0.64 -10.67 -5.62
N ALA A 38 -1.08 -10.31 -6.83
CA ALA A 38 -2.34 -10.79 -7.38
C ALA A 38 -2.33 -12.29 -7.65
N ASN A 39 -1.20 -12.86 -8.06
CA ASN A 39 -1.12 -14.31 -8.30
C ASN A 39 -1.16 -15.12 -7.00
N ILE A 40 -0.67 -14.56 -5.89
CA ILE A 40 -0.71 -15.21 -4.58
C ILE A 40 -2.12 -15.17 -3.98
N ASN A 41 -2.74 -13.99 -3.94
CA ASN A 41 -4.08 -13.88 -3.38
C ASN A 41 -4.86 -12.69 -3.95
N LYS A 42 -5.84 -12.96 -4.81
CA LYS A 42 -6.81 -11.95 -5.31
C LYS A 42 -7.97 -11.72 -4.36
N ASN A 43 -8.15 -12.57 -3.37
CA ASN A 43 -9.21 -12.48 -2.38
C ASN A 43 -8.86 -11.45 -1.27
N ILE A 44 -8.53 -10.24 -1.69
CA ILE A 44 -8.21 -9.10 -0.83
C ILE A 44 -9.21 -7.99 -1.13
N ILE A 45 -9.58 -7.24 -0.09
CA ILE A 45 -10.41 -6.03 -0.19
C ILE A 45 -9.53 -4.84 0.19
N LEU A 46 -9.46 -3.85 -0.70
CA LEU A 46 -8.65 -2.66 -0.50
C LEU A 46 -9.58 -1.45 -0.49
N VAL A 47 -9.60 -0.69 0.60
CA VAL A 47 -10.35 0.56 0.70
C VAL A 47 -9.40 1.65 1.17
N SER A 48 -9.43 2.80 0.52
CA SER A 48 -8.60 3.95 0.87
C SER A 48 -9.38 5.24 0.75
N TYR A 49 -9.06 6.19 1.62
CA TYR A 49 -9.55 7.56 1.60
C TYR A 49 -8.36 8.48 1.37
N HIS A 50 -8.48 9.39 0.40
CA HIS A 50 -7.41 10.32 0.09
C HIS A 50 -7.96 11.67 -0.34
N SER A 51 -7.31 12.74 0.11
CA SER A 51 -7.65 14.11 -0.31
C SER A 51 -6.98 14.43 -1.63
N LEU A 52 -7.73 15.04 -2.56
CA LEU A 52 -7.16 15.62 -3.78
C LEU A 52 -6.28 16.85 -3.47
N LYS A 53 -6.49 17.49 -2.31
CA LYS A 53 -5.73 18.63 -1.81
C LYS A 53 -4.62 18.22 -0.82
N ASP A 54 -4.29 16.93 -0.74
CA ASP A 54 -3.19 16.46 0.10
C ASP A 54 -1.89 17.20 -0.28
N PRO A 55 -1.21 17.84 0.68
CA PRO A 55 -0.02 18.66 0.39
C PRO A 55 1.15 17.87 -0.20
N PHE A 56 1.15 16.53 -0.10
CA PHE A 56 2.16 15.68 -0.73
C PHE A 56 1.90 15.43 -2.22
N ASN A 57 0.77 15.88 -2.77
CA ASN A 57 0.40 15.76 -4.18
C ASN A 57 0.45 14.32 -4.73
N THR A 58 0.15 13.32 -3.90
CA THR A 58 0.20 11.89 -4.26
C THR A 58 -1.13 11.33 -4.78
N ALA A 59 -2.13 12.18 -5.01
CA ALA A 59 -3.47 11.75 -5.38
C ALA A 59 -3.48 10.97 -6.69
N LYS A 60 -2.74 11.45 -7.70
CA LYS A 60 -2.62 10.78 -9.00
C LYS A 60 -2.01 9.38 -8.85
N ASP A 61 -0.94 9.23 -8.07
CA ASP A 61 -0.31 7.93 -7.85
C ASP A 61 -1.26 6.94 -7.16
N LYS A 62 -2.07 7.40 -6.20
CA LYS A 62 -3.09 6.56 -5.56
C LYS A 62 -4.21 6.17 -6.53
N GLN A 63 -4.64 7.09 -7.40
CA GLN A 63 -5.62 6.78 -8.44
C GLN A 63 -5.07 5.71 -9.39
N THR A 64 -3.84 5.86 -9.87
CA THR A 64 -3.18 4.86 -10.74
C THR A 64 -3.06 3.51 -10.05
N LEU A 65 -2.65 3.48 -8.79
CA LEU A 65 -2.55 2.24 -8.02
C LEU A 65 -3.89 1.52 -7.90
N PHE A 66 -4.96 2.24 -7.56
CA PHE A 66 -6.29 1.64 -7.41
C PHE A 66 -6.90 1.20 -8.74
N LEU A 67 -6.56 1.87 -9.85
CA LEU A 67 -6.90 1.38 -11.18
C LEU A 67 -6.19 0.05 -11.47
N ALA A 68 -4.88 -0.03 -11.23
CA ALA A 68 -4.12 -1.26 -11.39
C ALA A 68 -4.66 -2.40 -10.52
N TYR A 69 -5.04 -2.13 -9.27
CA TYR A 69 -5.67 -3.13 -8.42
C TYR A 69 -7.00 -3.65 -9.00
N LYS A 70 -7.86 -2.77 -9.52
CA LYS A 70 -9.10 -3.19 -10.17
C LYS A 70 -8.84 -4.06 -11.41
N GLU A 71 -7.88 -3.66 -12.25
CA GLU A 71 -7.48 -4.42 -13.44
C GLU A 71 -6.93 -5.81 -13.09
N LEU A 72 -6.23 -5.94 -11.96
CA LEU A 72 -5.73 -7.21 -11.45
C LEU A 72 -6.80 -8.10 -10.79
N GLY A 73 -8.04 -7.59 -10.67
CA GLY A 73 -9.19 -8.33 -10.16
C GLY A 73 -9.46 -8.19 -8.66
N TYR A 74 -8.85 -7.21 -7.99
CA TYR A 74 -9.13 -6.92 -6.58
C TYR A 74 -10.45 -6.15 -6.40
N ASP A 75 -11.10 -6.35 -5.25
CA ASP A 75 -12.16 -5.46 -4.78
C ASP A 75 -11.51 -4.22 -4.14
N ALA A 76 -11.20 -3.23 -4.98
CA ALA A 76 -10.45 -2.03 -4.62
C ALA A 76 -11.31 -0.76 -4.77
N THR A 77 -11.41 0.03 -3.71
CA THR A 77 -12.17 1.29 -3.68
C THR A 77 -11.30 2.43 -3.17
N LEU A 78 -11.11 3.47 -4.00
CA LEU A 78 -10.50 4.72 -3.60
C LEU A 78 -11.59 5.80 -3.47
N HIS A 79 -11.79 6.29 -2.26
CA HIS A 79 -12.58 7.48 -1.96
C HIS A 79 -11.68 8.71 -2.09
N LEU A 80 -11.75 9.36 -3.24
CA LEU A 80 -11.02 10.60 -3.51
C LEU A 80 -11.90 11.79 -3.12
N ILE A 81 -11.50 12.49 -2.07
CA ILE A 81 -12.22 13.64 -1.51
C ILE A 81 -11.71 14.90 -2.21
N LYS A 82 -12.61 15.62 -2.88
CA LYS A 82 -12.26 16.68 -3.85
C LYS A 82 -12.16 18.05 -3.21
N ASP A 83 -13.15 18.39 -2.39
CA ASP A 83 -13.32 19.75 -1.86
C ASP A 83 -14.08 19.76 -0.53
N GLU A 84 -14.25 20.97 0.01
CA GLU A 84 -14.75 21.22 1.35
C GLU A 84 -16.22 20.78 1.53
N SER A 85 -16.97 20.58 0.43
CA SER A 85 -18.36 20.09 0.50
C SER A 85 -18.47 18.66 1.04
N GLU A 86 -17.38 17.89 0.99
CA GLU A 86 -17.31 16.51 1.50
C GLU A 86 -16.82 16.44 2.96
N ILE A 87 -16.53 17.58 3.60
CA ILE A 87 -16.16 17.67 5.02
C ILE A 87 -17.44 17.58 5.87
N ASP A 88 -17.55 16.56 6.70
CA ASP A 88 -18.67 16.37 7.63
C ASP A 88 -18.35 16.79 9.08
N GLY A 89 -17.09 17.19 9.33
CA GLY A 89 -16.60 17.59 10.65
C GLY A 89 -16.52 16.45 11.68
N ARG A 90 -16.85 15.22 11.28
CA ARG A 90 -16.92 14.03 12.15
C ARG A 90 -15.97 12.95 11.66
N PHE A 91 -16.24 12.41 10.47
CA PHE A 91 -15.42 11.43 9.79
C PHE A 91 -14.29 12.13 9.03
N ILE A 92 -14.62 13.02 8.09
CA ILE A 92 -13.69 13.85 7.33
C ILE A 92 -13.71 15.24 7.96
N LYS A 93 -12.59 15.70 8.50
CA LYS A 93 -12.53 16.95 9.27
C LYS A 93 -11.79 18.07 8.56
N ASP A 94 -10.91 17.72 7.63
CA ASP A 94 -10.22 18.64 6.74
C ASP A 94 -9.80 17.91 5.46
N LEU A 95 -9.12 18.63 4.56
CA LEU A 95 -8.56 18.08 3.31
C LEU A 95 -7.04 17.93 3.37
N ASN A 96 -6.44 18.04 4.55
CA ASN A 96 -5.00 17.83 4.71
C ASN A 96 -4.68 16.33 4.64
N HIS A 97 -3.39 16.00 4.77
CA HIS A 97 -2.95 14.61 4.79
C HIS A 97 -3.70 13.79 5.86
N GLY A 98 -4.32 12.68 5.43
CA GLY A 98 -5.11 11.80 6.29
C GLY A 98 -6.48 12.34 6.72
N MET A 99 -6.83 13.58 6.36
CA MET A 99 -8.15 14.21 6.59
C MET A 99 -8.63 14.20 8.06
N ARG A 100 -7.68 13.97 8.97
CA ARG A 100 -7.88 13.69 10.41
C ARG A 100 -8.93 12.61 10.70
N ILE A 101 -9.06 11.64 9.79
CA ILE A 101 -9.81 10.40 10.01
C ILE A 101 -9.06 9.59 11.07
N ALA A 102 -9.71 9.30 12.18
CA ALA A 102 -9.12 8.42 13.19
C ALA A 102 -9.31 6.96 12.77
N ASP A 103 -8.32 6.10 13.03
CA ASP A 103 -8.39 4.67 12.73
C ASP A 103 -9.67 4.03 13.27
N LYS A 104 -10.05 4.35 14.52
CA LYS A 104 -11.29 3.88 15.14
C LYS A 104 -12.54 4.25 14.34
N ALA A 105 -12.58 5.44 13.74
CA ALA A 105 -13.69 5.88 12.91
C ALA A 105 -13.68 5.16 11.55
N LEU A 106 -12.50 4.99 10.95
CA LEU A 106 -12.31 4.23 9.71
C LEU A 106 -12.77 2.78 9.89
N PHE A 107 -12.30 2.09 10.93
CA PHE A 107 -12.71 0.72 11.24
C PHE A 107 -14.21 0.62 11.50
N ARG A 108 -14.81 1.53 12.28
CA ARG A 108 -16.26 1.52 12.51
C ARG A 108 -17.07 1.63 11.23
N LYS A 109 -16.58 2.36 10.23
CA LYS A 109 -17.24 2.55 8.94
C LYS A 109 -17.02 1.35 8.00
N GLU A 110 -15.77 0.95 7.81
CA GLU A 110 -15.38 0.00 6.76
C GLU A 110 -15.38 -1.45 7.21
N LEU A 111 -15.05 -1.75 8.47
CA LEU A 111 -14.91 -3.13 8.95
C LEU A 111 -16.19 -3.96 8.79
N PRO A 112 -17.40 -3.47 9.16
CA PRO A 112 -18.63 -4.24 8.96
C PRO A 112 -18.89 -4.58 7.48
N LEU A 113 -18.66 -3.61 6.58
CA LEU A 113 -18.83 -3.78 5.14
C LEU A 113 -17.82 -4.78 4.57
N MET A 114 -16.57 -4.70 5.02
CA MET A 114 -15.52 -5.66 4.64
C MET A 114 -15.86 -7.07 5.11
N LEU A 115 -16.32 -7.24 6.35
CA LEU A 115 -16.69 -8.55 6.89
C LEU A 115 -17.86 -9.17 6.12
N GLU A 116 -18.89 -8.39 5.76
CA GLU A 116 -19.99 -8.88 4.93
C GLU A 116 -19.51 -9.35 3.56
N LYS A 117 -18.63 -8.56 2.92
CA LYS A 117 -18.02 -8.94 1.64
C LYS A 117 -17.17 -10.22 1.76
N LEU A 118 -16.44 -10.39 2.86
CA LEU A 118 -15.57 -11.55 3.11
C LEU A 118 -16.35 -12.83 3.41
N GLN A 119 -17.51 -12.76 4.08
CA GLN A 119 -18.36 -13.93 4.33
C GLN A 119 -18.76 -14.68 3.05
N LYS A 120 -18.87 -13.96 1.93
CA LYS A 120 -19.21 -14.51 0.62
C LYS A 120 -18.02 -15.18 -0.08
N ARG A 121 -16.82 -15.15 0.52
CA ARG A 121 -15.58 -15.59 -0.11
C ARG A 121 -14.98 -16.77 0.65
N LYS A 122 -14.57 -17.80 -0.09
CA LYS A 122 -13.77 -18.89 0.46
C LYS A 122 -12.31 -18.43 0.47
N SER A 123 -11.74 -18.30 1.66
CA SER A 123 -10.32 -18.02 1.84
C SER A 123 -9.67 -19.25 2.48
N LEU A 124 -8.66 -19.79 1.81
CA LEU A 124 -7.67 -20.64 2.45
C LEU A 124 -6.43 -19.75 2.56
N MET A 125 -6.11 -19.25 3.76
CA MET A 125 -4.80 -18.63 3.98
C MET A 125 -3.77 -19.75 3.82
N GLN A 126 -3.12 -19.81 2.66
CA GLN A 126 -2.17 -20.87 2.32
C GLN A 126 -0.72 -20.36 2.26
N GLU A 127 -0.51 -19.12 1.82
CA GLU A 127 0.83 -18.58 1.66
C GLU A 127 1.21 -17.64 2.80
N ASN A 128 2.26 -18.02 3.53
CA ASN A 128 2.87 -17.21 4.58
C ASN A 128 4.16 -16.52 4.10
N SER A 129 4.43 -16.51 2.79
CA SER A 129 5.66 -15.93 2.23
C SER A 129 5.40 -15.31 0.87
N ILE A 130 6.09 -14.23 0.55
CA ILE A 130 6.06 -13.56 -0.76
C ILE A 130 7.46 -13.08 -1.14
N SER A 131 7.84 -13.26 -2.40
CA SER A 131 9.17 -12.92 -2.90
C SER A 131 9.09 -11.93 -4.05
N TYR A 132 9.95 -10.93 -4.03
CA TYR A 132 10.04 -9.88 -5.04
C TYR A 132 11.44 -9.86 -5.66
N PRO A 133 11.60 -10.38 -6.89
CA PRO A 133 12.81 -10.19 -7.67
C PRO A 133 12.99 -8.71 -8.02
N CYS A 134 14.12 -8.15 -7.64
CA CYS A 134 14.52 -6.77 -7.85
C CYS A 134 15.96 -6.80 -8.35
N GLY A 135 16.17 -6.68 -9.66
CA GLY A 135 17.52 -6.72 -10.24
C GLY A 135 18.23 -8.04 -9.93
N ASN A 136 19.41 -7.96 -9.32
CA ASN A 136 20.17 -9.11 -8.85
C ASN A 136 19.84 -9.51 -7.41
N LYS A 137 18.74 -9.04 -6.82
CA LYS A 137 18.32 -9.41 -5.46
C LYS A 137 16.91 -9.95 -5.45
N VAL A 138 16.63 -10.84 -4.51
CA VAL A 138 15.27 -11.29 -4.19
C VAL A 138 14.95 -10.94 -2.75
N PHE A 139 13.92 -10.11 -2.56
CA PHE A 139 13.41 -9.75 -1.25
C PHE A 139 12.25 -10.68 -0.89
N THR A 140 12.44 -11.53 0.11
CA THR A 140 11.41 -12.45 0.60
C THR A 140 10.90 -12.00 1.96
N PHE A 141 9.60 -11.73 2.05
CA PHE A 141 8.90 -11.46 3.30
C PHE A 141 8.15 -12.70 3.72
N LYS A 142 8.36 -13.15 4.95
CA LYS A 142 7.72 -14.34 5.50
C LYS A 142 7.03 -14.01 6.82
N ASP A 143 5.76 -14.37 6.92
CA ASP A 143 5.02 -14.43 8.17
C ASP A 143 5.41 -15.70 8.93
N VAL A 144 5.94 -15.51 10.14
CA VAL A 144 6.30 -16.60 11.05
C VAL A 144 5.45 -16.58 12.33
N GLY A 145 4.27 -15.93 12.28
CA GLY A 145 3.25 -15.87 13.32
C GLY A 145 3.23 -14.53 14.04
N ASP A 146 4.18 -14.30 14.94
CA ASP A 146 4.27 -13.10 15.78
C ASP A 146 5.07 -11.96 15.13
N LYS A 147 5.75 -12.24 14.02
CA LYS A 147 6.59 -11.28 13.30
C LYS A 147 6.66 -11.60 11.80
N PHE A 148 7.14 -10.61 11.06
CA PHE A 148 7.55 -10.77 9.67
C PHE A 148 9.08 -10.80 9.58
N GLU A 149 9.61 -11.78 8.85
CA GLU A 149 11.04 -11.88 8.54
C GLU A 149 11.31 -11.43 7.11
N LEU A 150 12.30 -10.56 6.93
CA LEU A 150 12.83 -10.19 5.62
C LEU A 150 14.15 -10.93 5.38
N THR A 151 14.19 -11.75 4.33
CA THR A 151 15.41 -12.34 3.79
C THR A 151 15.74 -11.69 2.46
N ILE A 152 16.98 -11.27 2.27
CA ILE A 152 17.49 -10.72 1.02
C ILE A 152 18.56 -11.66 0.49
N LYS A 153 18.37 -12.19 -0.71
CA LYS A 153 19.34 -13.04 -1.42
C LYS A 153 19.82 -12.34 -2.68
N ASP A 154 21.08 -12.57 -3.03
CA ASP A 154 21.65 -12.23 -4.35
C ASP A 154 21.34 -13.34 -5.37
#